data_AF-A0A3D8I7P9-F1
#
_entry.id   AF-A0A3D8I7P9-F1
#
_cell.length_a   1.000
_cell.length_b   1.000
_cell.length_c   1.000
_cell.angle_alpha   90.00
_cell.angle_beta   90.00
_cell.angle_gamma   90.00
#
_symmetry.space_group_name_H-M   'P 1'
#
loop_
_entity.id
_entity.type
_entity.pdbx_description
1 polymer ?
#
loop_
_entity_poly.entity_id
_entity_poly.type
_entity_poly.pdbx_seq_one_letter_code
_entity_poly.pdbx_strand_id
1 'polypeptide(L)'
;MIDFTLLENEDFKEDSVREVIITPLLSALSFKERNSKSPFEIARSPKLTSPTILGSNTKTTLSSYPDYVLYLHNKPHCVLDAKAPSVDINSSSKAEAQAFYYAINAEVKAPFYALCNGKSFTLFETNGRSLLAEFLCEELFSNDFDNTHFALLKQYLTTFIESLRQALSGDSKKPKKSDEWYLNRELPKPILNPKKQAKEHLGDDVIALVLNHAEALIARDNGVSLEEIHNEIAIKGLELGFLHQLGKDYADLTPLINIHFDLDEESGKYHIKKGQKFKSHAIPLELRTRYFLLSYLRGAKRQGKKAYFDDICLEIIPLLKNGVSPSKDFIREILSEIATPNKETGEWKLKDKKGIQGSFDL
;
A
#
# COMPACT_ATOMS: atom_id res chain seq x y z
N MET A 1 -9.06 8.20 -33.85
CA MET A 1 -9.86 7.39 -32.89
C MET A 1 -9.35 5.97 -32.97
N ILE A 2 -9.01 5.36 -31.84
CA ILE A 2 -8.44 4.00 -31.79
C ILE A 2 -9.60 3.00 -31.81
N ASP A 3 -9.46 1.93 -32.60
CA ASP A 3 -10.36 0.79 -32.54
C ASP A 3 -9.91 -0.17 -31.44
N PHE A 4 -10.62 -0.17 -30.31
CA PHE A 4 -10.29 -0.99 -29.14
C PHE A 4 -10.65 -2.47 -29.33
N THR A 5 -11.42 -2.84 -30.36
CA THR A 5 -11.71 -4.25 -30.68
C THR A 5 -10.44 -5.02 -31.08
N LEU A 6 -9.41 -4.30 -31.56
CA LEU A 6 -8.10 -4.87 -31.88
C LEU A 6 -7.41 -5.53 -30.68
N LEU A 7 -7.77 -5.16 -29.44
CA LEU A 7 -7.23 -5.76 -28.22
C LEU A 7 -7.67 -7.20 -27.98
N GLU A 8 -8.69 -7.67 -28.70
CA GLU A 8 -9.17 -9.07 -28.66
C GLU A 8 -8.35 -9.98 -29.59
N ASN A 9 -7.54 -9.40 -30.48
CA ASN A 9 -6.65 -10.16 -31.35
C ASN A 9 -5.45 -10.69 -30.55
N GLU A 10 -5.22 -12.00 -30.59
CA GLU A 10 -4.09 -12.66 -29.91
C GLU A 10 -2.71 -12.18 -30.37
N ASP A 11 -2.62 -11.62 -31.58
CA ASP A 11 -1.39 -11.01 -32.09
C ASP A 11 -1.17 -9.56 -31.62
N PHE A 12 -2.16 -8.94 -30.98
CA PHE A 12 -2.00 -7.63 -30.36
C PHE A 12 -1.21 -7.76 -29.05
N LYS A 13 0.10 -7.58 -29.13
CA LYS A 13 1.05 -7.84 -28.04
C LYS A 13 1.57 -6.54 -27.42
N GLU A 14 2.52 -6.67 -26.51
CA GLU A 14 3.10 -5.56 -25.75
C GLU A 14 3.66 -4.44 -26.65
N ASP A 15 4.28 -4.80 -27.77
CA ASP A 15 4.74 -3.87 -28.80
C ASP A 15 3.58 -3.09 -29.45
N SER A 16 2.47 -3.76 -29.76
CA SER A 16 1.25 -3.11 -30.25
C SER A 16 0.67 -2.13 -29.22
N VAL A 17 0.67 -2.47 -27.93
CA VAL A 17 0.26 -1.56 -26.85
C VAL A 17 1.15 -0.32 -26.80
N ARG A 18 2.48 -0.48 -26.95
CA ARG A 18 3.43 0.65 -26.98
C ARG A 18 3.16 1.60 -28.15
N GLU A 19 2.91 1.06 -29.34
CA GLU A 19 2.75 1.85 -30.56
C GLU A 19 1.35 2.47 -30.67
N VAL A 20 0.30 1.68 -30.44
CA VAL A 20 -1.08 2.09 -30.73
C VAL A 20 -1.69 2.84 -29.55
N ILE A 21 -1.34 2.50 -28.31
CA ILE A 21 -1.95 3.10 -27.11
C ILE A 21 -1.00 4.11 -26.47
N ILE A 22 0.17 3.68 -26.01
CA ILE A 22 1.04 4.53 -25.19
C ILE A 22 1.61 5.69 -26.00
N THR A 23 2.05 5.46 -27.25
CA THR A 23 2.68 6.51 -28.06
C THR A 23 1.72 7.69 -28.35
N PRO A 24 0.47 7.47 -28.82
CA PRO A 24 -0.51 8.55 -28.96
C PRO A 24 -0.85 9.24 -27.64
N LEU A 25 -0.96 8.49 -26.54
CA LEU A 25 -1.24 9.05 -25.22
C LEU A 25 -0.14 10.01 -24.76
N LEU A 26 1.13 9.60 -24.87
CA LEU A 26 2.28 10.44 -24.51
C LEU A 26 2.40 11.67 -25.42
N SER A 27 2.06 11.52 -26.71
CA SER A 27 2.00 12.63 -27.66
C SER A 27 0.94 13.67 -27.26
N ALA A 28 -0.27 13.22 -26.88
CA ALA A 28 -1.35 14.08 -26.39
C ALA A 28 -0.97 14.80 -25.09
N LEU A 29 -0.20 14.14 -24.23
CA LEU A 29 0.38 14.72 -23.01
C LEU A 29 1.57 15.65 -23.28
N SER A 30 1.94 15.85 -24.55
CA SER A 30 3.04 16.72 -25.01
C SER A 30 4.44 16.27 -24.58
N PHE A 31 4.63 14.98 -24.27
CA PHE A 31 5.95 14.44 -24.05
C PHE A 31 6.74 14.36 -25.36
N LYS A 32 8.03 14.68 -25.29
CA LYS A 32 8.96 14.65 -26.43
C LYS A 32 10.18 13.81 -26.11
N GLU A 33 10.93 13.38 -27.12
CA GLU A 33 12.16 12.63 -26.90
C GLU A 33 13.15 13.37 -25.99
N ARG A 34 13.93 12.61 -25.22
CA ARG A 34 14.93 13.15 -24.30
C ARG A 34 15.89 14.09 -25.01
N ASN A 35 16.28 15.18 -24.32
CA ASN A 35 17.17 16.22 -24.85
C ASN A 35 16.52 17.12 -25.93
N SER A 36 15.21 17.05 -26.11
CA SER A 36 14.46 17.98 -26.97
C SER A 36 14.30 19.38 -26.36
N LYS A 37 14.75 19.58 -25.11
CA LYS A 37 14.57 20.82 -24.31
C LYS A 37 13.10 21.07 -23.96
N SER A 38 12.28 20.02 -24.00
CA SER A 38 10.89 20.07 -23.55
C SER A 38 10.84 20.01 -22.01
N PRO A 39 9.85 20.64 -21.35
CA PRO A 39 9.61 20.39 -19.94
C PRO A 39 9.16 18.94 -19.66
N PHE A 40 8.57 18.28 -20.66
CA PHE A 40 8.07 16.91 -20.59
C PHE A 40 8.84 16.04 -21.59
N GLU A 41 9.69 15.16 -21.08
CA GLU A 41 10.57 14.33 -21.91
C GLU A 41 10.38 12.84 -21.64
N ILE A 42 10.62 12.01 -22.65
CA ILE A 42 10.62 10.54 -22.55
C ILE A 42 12.00 9.98 -22.88
N ALA A 43 12.45 9.03 -22.08
CA ALA A 43 13.52 8.10 -22.45
C ALA A 43 12.91 6.72 -22.68
N ARG A 44 13.12 6.15 -23.87
CA ARG A 44 12.62 4.82 -24.24
C ARG A 44 13.67 3.75 -23.95
N SER A 45 13.25 2.66 -23.31
CA SER A 45 14.11 1.51 -22.99
C SER A 45 15.46 1.87 -22.35
N PRO A 46 15.54 2.83 -21.39
CA PRO A 46 16.82 3.18 -20.80
C PRO A 46 17.38 1.98 -20.04
N LYS A 47 18.68 1.76 -20.18
CA LYS A 47 19.38 0.73 -19.42
C LYS A 47 19.52 1.18 -17.97
N LEU A 48 18.95 0.43 -17.04
CA LEU A 48 19.12 0.62 -15.60
C LEU A 48 20.05 -0.45 -15.05
N THR A 49 20.96 -0.06 -14.16
CA THR A 49 21.84 -0.99 -13.48
C THR A 49 21.54 -1.08 -11.99
N SER A 50 21.57 -2.31 -11.47
CA SER A 50 21.43 -2.58 -10.04
C SER A 50 22.62 -3.42 -9.58
N PRO A 51 23.38 -2.99 -8.56
CA PRO A 51 24.42 -3.81 -7.96
C PRO A 51 23.76 -4.98 -7.22
N THR A 52 24.11 -6.21 -7.58
CA THR A 52 23.60 -7.43 -6.96
C THR A 52 24.78 -8.27 -6.46
N ILE A 53 24.62 -8.90 -5.30
CA ILE A 53 25.60 -9.87 -4.78
C ILE A 53 25.06 -11.26 -5.09
N LEU A 54 25.83 -12.07 -5.84
CA LEU A 54 25.48 -13.45 -6.14
C LEU A 54 26.45 -14.39 -5.40
N GLY A 55 25.93 -15.17 -4.45
CA GLY A 55 26.71 -16.19 -3.72
C GLY A 55 27.91 -15.63 -2.94
N SER A 56 29.00 -16.39 -2.89
CA SER A 56 30.24 -16.03 -2.20
C SER A 56 30.95 -14.85 -2.88
N ASN A 57 30.60 -13.63 -2.46
CA ASN A 57 31.30 -12.35 -2.66
C ASN A 57 31.53 -11.83 -4.10
N THR A 58 30.91 -12.42 -5.12
CA THR A 58 30.95 -11.83 -6.48
C THR A 58 29.89 -10.75 -6.62
N LYS A 59 30.33 -9.49 -6.81
CA LYS A 59 29.46 -8.38 -7.19
C LYS A 59 29.18 -8.47 -8.69
N THR A 60 27.92 -8.60 -9.06
CA THR A 60 27.47 -8.65 -10.45
C THR A 60 26.42 -7.56 -10.67
N THR A 61 26.40 -6.96 -11.85
CA THR A 61 25.44 -5.90 -12.19
C THR A 61 24.28 -6.49 -12.97
N LEU A 62 23.08 -6.48 -12.40
CA LEU A 62 21.87 -6.82 -13.14
C LEU A 62 21.44 -5.61 -13.97
N SER A 63 21.21 -5.82 -15.27
CA SER A 63 20.67 -4.78 -16.16
C SER A 63 19.18 -5.02 -16.37
N SER A 64 18.41 -3.94 -16.37
CA SER A 64 16.98 -3.96 -16.67
C SER A 64 16.57 -2.79 -17.56
N TYR A 65 15.42 -2.91 -18.21
CA TYR A 65 15.00 -1.99 -19.27
C TYR A 65 13.49 -1.72 -19.11
N PRO A 66 13.07 -0.68 -18.37
CA PRO A 66 11.69 -0.20 -18.43
C PRO A 66 11.36 0.27 -19.84
N ASP A 67 10.11 0.16 -20.28
CA ASP A 67 9.73 0.69 -21.59
C ASP A 67 9.93 2.20 -21.71
N TYR A 68 9.52 2.94 -20.67
CA TYR A 68 9.60 4.39 -20.65
C TYR A 68 10.01 4.91 -19.27
N VAL A 69 10.84 5.95 -19.28
CA VAL A 69 11.01 6.86 -18.13
C VAL A 69 10.59 8.24 -18.58
N LEU A 70 9.57 8.78 -17.93
CA LEU A 70 9.03 10.12 -18.13
C LEU A 70 9.76 11.12 -17.23
N TYR A 71 10.14 12.26 -17.78
CA TYR A 71 10.89 13.30 -17.09
C TYR A 71 10.08 14.61 -17.05
N LEU A 72 10.07 15.25 -15.88
CA LEU A 72 9.62 16.63 -15.70
C LEU A 72 10.82 17.52 -15.42
N HIS A 73 11.05 18.51 -16.29
CA HIS A 73 12.17 19.45 -16.20
C HIS A 73 13.49 18.73 -15.88
N ASN A 74 13.82 17.70 -16.68
CA ASN A 74 15.04 16.90 -16.58
C ASN A 74 15.13 15.96 -15.35
N LYS A 75 14.08 15.85 -14.53
CA LYS A 75 14.02 14.91 -13.39
C LYS A 75 13.12 13.72 -13.71
N PRO A 76 13.51 12.47 -13.42
CA PRO A 76 12.62 11.32 -13.52
C PRO A 76 11.36 11.55 -12.69
N HIS A 77 10.20 11.30 -13.30
CA HIS A 77 8.90 11.55 -12.69
C HIS A 77 8.04 10.30 -12.64
N CYS A 78 8.00 9.54 -13.73
CA CYS A 78 7.22 8.32 -13.80
C CYS A 78 7.93 7.27 -14.63
N VAL A 79 7.98 6.03 -14.14
CA VAL A 79 8.30 4.88 -14.98
C VAL A 79 7.00 4.35 -15.58
N LEU A 80 6.94 4.12 -16.89
CA LEU A 80 5.77 3.55 -17.55
C LEU A 80 6.18 2.26 -18.27
N ASP A 81 5.54 1.15 -17.92
CA ASP A 81 5.79 -0.17 -18.48
C ASP A 81 4.57 -0.68 -19.24
N ALA A 82 4.77 -1.19 -20.45
CA ALA A 82 3.74 -1.79 -21.25
C ALA A 82 3.60 -3.29 -20.93
N LYS A 83 2.40 -3.83 -21.13
CA LYS A 83 2.16 -5.28 -21.14
C LYS A 83 1.20 -5.64 -22.25
N ALA A 84 1.15 -6.92 -22.61
CA ALA A 84 0.11 -7.42 -23.53
C ALA A 84 -1.29 -7.35 -22.88
N PRO A 85 -2.39 -7.24 -23.65
CA PRO A 85 -3.77 -7.07 -23.13
C PRO A 85 -4.30 -8.21 -22.26
N SER A 86 -3.62 -9.36 -22.25
CA SER A 86 -3.94 -10.52 -21.42
C SER A 86 -3.25 -10.51 -20.06
N VAL A 87 -2.31 -9.60 -19.83
CA VAL A 87 -1.51 -9.54 -18.60
C VAL A 87 -2.22 -8.72 -17.53
N ASP A 88 -2.26 -9.27 -16.31
CA ASP A 88 -2.76 -8.59 -15.12
C ASP A 88 -1.77 -7.52 -14.63
N ILE A 89 -2.25 -6.28 -14.56
CA ILE A 89 -1.49 -5.11 -14.11
C ILE A 89 -1.99 -4.55 -12.77
N ASN A 90 -2.84 -5.30 -12.06
CA ASN A 90 -3.37 -4.90 -10.76
C ASN A 90 -2.31 -4.86 -9.66
N SER A 91 -2.68 -4.25 -8.53
CA SER A 91 -1.85 -4.21 -7.33
C SER A 91 -1.41 -5.63 -6.92
N SER A 92 -0.13 -5.80 -6.61
CA SER A 92 0.49 -7.09 -6.23
C SER A 92 0.74 -8.07 -7.39
N SER A 93 0.46 -7.70 -8.64
CA SER A 93 0.81 -8.54 -9.79
C SER A 93 2.33 -8.58 -10.02
N LYS A 94 2.81 -9.60 -10.73
CA LYS A 94 4.23 -9.70 -11.12
C LYS A 94 4.66 -8.53 -12.03
N ALA A 95 3.76 -8.09 -12.91
CA ALA A 95 4.00 -6.94 -13.77
C ALA A 95 4.14 -5.66 -12.94
N GLU A 96 3.23 -5.45 -11.98
CA GLU A 96 3.28 -4.28 -11.10
C GLU A 96 4.56 -4.26 -10.26
N ALA A 97 4.97 -5.40 -9.69
CA ALA A 97 6.25 -5.54 -9.01
C ALA A 97 7.45 -5.17 -9.90
N GLN A 98 7.45 -5.60 -11.17
CA GLN A 98 8.49 -5.29 -12.14
C GLN A 98 8.61 -3.77 -12.37
N ALA A 99 7.49 -3.10 -12.66
CA ALA A 99 7.47 -1.65 -12.86
C ALA A 99 7.90 -0.87 -11.61
N PHE A 100 7.48 -1.33 -10.42
CA PHE A 100 7.91 -0.77 -9.15
C PHE A 100 9.45 -0.86 -8.97
N TYR A 101 10.06 -2.00 -9.29
CA TYR A 101 11.52 -2.17 -9.18
C TYR A 101 12.31 -1.21 -10.07
N TYR A 102 11.79 -0.90 -11.26
CA TYR A 102 12.38 0.12 -12.12
C TYR A 102 12.29 1.52 -11.50
N ALA A 103 11.16 1.84 -10.88
CA ALA A 103 10.92 3.16 -10.30
C ALA A 103 11.82 3.44 -9.08
N ILE A 104 12.05 2.44 -8.23
CA ILE A 104 12.95 2.57 -7.06
C ILE A 104 14.43 2.43 -7.41
N ASN A 105 14.78 2.11 -8.66
CA ASN A 105 16.18 1.98 -9.07
C ASN A 105 16.94 3.28 -8.73
N ALA A 106 18.19 3.13 -8.25
CA ALA A 106 18.98 4.24 -7.74
C ALA A 106 19.26 5.35 -8.78
N GLU A 107 19.27 5.01 -10.07
CA GLU A 107 19.45 5.94 -11.19
C GLU A 107 18.16 6.71 -11.53
N VAL A 108 16.99 6.14 -11.22
CA VAL A 108 15.69 6.68 -11.60
C VAL A 108 15.01 7.39 -10.43
N LYS A 109 14.74 6.67 -9.34
CA LYS A 109 14.01 7.17 -8.15
C LYS A 109 12.76 7.98 -8.52
N ALA A 110 11.95 7.45 -9.43
CA ALA A 110 10.74 8.13 -9.88
C ALA A 110 9.67 8.11 -8.77
N PRO A 111 8.99 9.24 -8.49
CA PRO A 111 7.90 9.30 -7.50
C PRO A 111 6.67 8.49 -7.92
N PHE A 112 6.50 8.24 -9.22
CA PHE A 112 5.40 7.45 -9.76
C PHE A 112 5.90 6.28 -10.61
N TYR A 113 5.05 5.28 -10.73
CA TYR A 113 5.16 4.28 -11.79
C TYR A 113 3.78 3.89 -12.29
N ALA A 114 3.72 3.45 -13.54
CA ALA A 114 2.50 3.13 -14.21
C ALA A 114 2.65 1.89 -15.09
N LEU A 115 1.54 1.21 -15.30
CA LEU A 115 1.43 0.09 -16.22
C LEU A 115 0.29 0.34 -17.20
N CYS A 116 0.48 -0.09 -18.43
CA CYS A 116 -0.56 -0.07 -19.45
C CYS A 116 -0.57 -1.38 -20.21
N ASN A 117 -1.70 -2.09 -20.18
CA ASN A 117 -1.89 -3.30 -20.99
C ASN A 117 -2.76 -3.05 -22.23
N GLY A 118 -3.09 -1.79 -22.51
CA GLY A 118 -3.95 -1.37 -23.62
C GLY A 118 -5.44 -1.37 -23.27
N LYS A 119 -5.88 -2.17 -22.30
CA LYS A 119 -7.25 -2.11 -21.75
C LYS A 119 -7.33 -1.11 -20.60
N SER A 120 -6.40 -1.22 -19.66
CA SER A 120 -6.31 -0.37 -18.48
C SER A 120 -4.96 0.34 -18.42
N PHE A 121 -4.96 1.54 -17.85
CA PHE A 121 -3.78 2.29 -17.43
C PHE A 121 -3.85 2.46 -15.91
N THR A 122 -2.86 1.93 -15.20
CA THR A 122 -2.83 1.91 -13.74
C THR A 122 -1.63 2.72 -13.25
N LEU A 123 -1.87 3.73 -12.41
CA LEU A 123 -0.87 4.64 -11.87
C LEU A 123 -0.71 4.45 -10.37
N PHE A 124 0.53 4.39 -9.91
CA PHE A 124 0.90 4.16 -8.52
C PHE A 124 1.85 5.24 -8.00
N GLU A 125 1.77 5.53 -6.70
CA GLU A 125 2.83 6.22 -5.98
C GLU A 125 3.92 5.20 -5.65
N THR A 126 5.16 5.47 -6.06
CA THR A 126 6.31 4.63 -5.73
C THR A 126 6.49 4.55 -4.22
N ASN A 127 6.28 5.68 -3.54
CA ASN A 127 6.31 5.75 -2.10
C ASN A 127 5.05 5.08 -1.51
N GLY A 128 5.21 3.98 -0.77
CA GLY A 128 4.07 3.23 -0.22
C GLY A 128 3.38 2.28 -1.21
N ARG A 129 3.77 2.28 -2.49
CA ARG A 129 3.27 1.34 -3.51
C ARG A 129 1.74 1.37 -3.65
N SER A 130 1.14 2.55 -3.48
CA SER A 130 -0.31 2.74 -3.44
C SER A 130 -0.87 3.06 -4.81
N LEU A 131 -1.97 2.40 -5.17
CA LEU A 131 -2.76 2.74 -6.35
C LEU A 131 -3.30 4.17 -6.22
N LEU A 132 -2.96 5.04 -7.16
CA LEU A 132 -3.45 6.43 -7.22
C LEU A 132 -4.66 6.56 -8.14
N ALA A 133 -4.60 5.89 -9.29
CA ALA A 133 -5.67 5.92 -10.27
C ALA A 133 -5.60 4.69 -11.18
N GLU A 134 -6.77 4.26 -11.63
CA GLU A 134 -6.94 3.29 -12.69
C GLU A 134 -7.88 3.89 -13.72
N PHE A 135 -7.54 3.74 -15.00
CA PHE A 135 -8.31 4.26 -16.11
C PHE A 135 -8.54 3.16 -17.14
N LEU A 136 -9.75 3.10 -17.70
CA LEU A 136 -9.96 2.39 -18.94
C LEU A 136 -9.35 3.21 -20.08
N CYS A 137 -8.53 2.57 -20.92
CA CYS A 137 -7.88 3.26 -22.03
C CYS A 137 -8.90 3.80 -23.03
N GLU A 138 -10.00 3.08 -23.28
CA GLU A 138 -11.08 3.59 -24.14
C GLU A 138 -11.63 4.94 -23.65
N GLU A 139 -11.84 5.08 -22.34
CA GLU A 139 -12.32 6.32 -21.73
C GLU A 139 -11.28 7.45 -21.83
N LEU A 140 -9.98 7.14 -21.67
CA LEU A 140 -8.92 8.13 -21.84
C LEU A 140 -8.92 8.74 -23.25
N PHE A 141 -9.19 7.93 -24.27
CA PHE A 141 -9.19 8.33 -25.68
C PHE A 141 -10.53 8.88 -26.17
N SER A 142 -11.56 8.84 -25.32
CA SER A 142 -12.87 9.39 -25.64
C SER A 142 -12.79 10.91 -25.90
N ASN A 143 -13.65 11.40 -26.79
CA ASN A 143 -13.78 12.82 -27.13
C ASN A 143 -12.43 13.49 -27.49
N ASP A 144 -11.53 12.77 -28.16
CA ASP A 144 -10.20 13.30 -28.55
C ASP A 144 -9.39 13.85 -27.37
N PHE A 145 -9.40 13.10 -26.26
CA PHE A 145 -8.76 13.45 -24.98
C PHE A 145 -9.39 14.64 -24.23
N ASP A 146 -10.53 15.17 -24.71
CA ASP A 146 -11.33 16.17 -23.98
C ASP A 146 -12.28 15.48 -22.99
N ASN A 147 -11.70 14.90 -21.95
CA ASN A 147 -12.44 14.21 -20.89
C ASN A 147 -11.72 14.33 -19.53
N THR A 148 -12.48 14.11 -18.45
CA THR A 148 -12.00 14.25 -17.08
C THR A 148 -10.93 13.23 -16.70
N HIS A 149 -10.97 12.02 -17.28
CA HIS A 149 -10.01 10.96 -17.01
C HIS A 149 -8.63 11.35 -17.55
N PHE A 150 -8.57 11.83 -18.80
CA PHE A 150 -7.34 12.33 -19.40
C PHE A 150 -6.83 13.58 -18.70
N ALA A 151 -7.71 14.50 -18.30
CA ALA A 151 -7.32 15.68 -17.51
C ALA A 151 -6.66 15.29 -16.17
N LEU A 152 -7.21 14.30 -15.47
CA LEU A 152 -6.65 13.79 -14.21
C LEU A 152 -5.30 13.08 -14.44
N LEU A 153 -5.21 12.20 -15.45
CA LEU A 153 -3.96 11.54 -15.81
C LEU A 153 -2.87 12.57 -16.18
N LYS A 154 -3.23 13.59 -16.97
CA LYS A 154 -2.35 14.70 -17.33
C LYS A 154 -1.85 15.43 -16.09
N GLN A 155 -2.73 15.71 -15.14
CA GLN A 155 -2.35 16.34 -13.89
C GLN A 155 -1.27 15.52 -13.16
N TYR A 156 -1.45 14.21 -12.99
CA TYR A 156 -0.45 13.36 -12.35
C TYR A 156 0.89 13.31 -13.11
N LEU A 157 0.85 13.14 -14.44
CA LEU A 157 2.04 12.92 -15.23
C LEU A 157 2.82 14.20 -15.58
N THR A 158 2.19 15.38 -15.49
CA THR A 158 2.81 16.66 -15.92
C THR A 158 3.03 17.65 -14.78
N THR A 159 2.60 17.34 -13.56
CA THR A 159 2.73 18.22 -12.39
C THR A 159 3.66 17.60 -11.35
N PHE A 160 4.53 18.41 -10.77
CA PHE A 160 5.37 17.99 -9.63
C PHE A 160 4.51 17.60 -8.43
N ILE A 161 4.95 16.59 -7.68
CA ILE A 161 4.19 16.01 -6.57
C ILE A 161 3.90 17.02 -5.46
N GLU A 162 4.80 17.98 -5.23
CA GLU A 162 4.63 19.06 -4.25
C GLU A 162 3.48 19.99 -4.65
N SER A 163 3.38 20.33 -5.93
CA SER A 163 2.30 21.15 -6.48
C SER A 163 0.98 20.39 -6.55
N LEU A 164 1.00 19.07 -6.79
CA LEU A 164 -0.18 18.21 -6.71
C LEU A 164 -0.73 18.17 -5.29
N ARG A 165 0.13 17.97 -4.29
CA ARG A 165 -0.24 17.99 -2.87
C ARG A 165 -0.81 19.35 -2.48
N GLN A 166 -0.27 20.45 -3.00
CA GLN A 166 -0.77 21.82 -2.77
C GLN A 166 -2.12 22.10 -3.47
N ALA A 167 -2.32 21.62 -4.70
CA ALA A 167 -3.57 21.79 -5.44
C ALA A 167 -4.72 20.96 -4.85
N LEU A 168 -4.43 19.73 -4.39
CA LEU A 168 -5.39 18.85 -3.73
C LEU A 168 -5.72 19.28 -2.29
N SER A 169 -4.88 20.12 -1.66
CA SER A 169 -5.11 20.70 -0.33
C SER A 169 -5.74 22.11 -0.37
N GLY A 170 -6.05 22.64 -1.55
CA GLY A 170 -6.52 24.01 -1.73
C GLY A 170 -7.95 24.16 -2.23
N ASP A 171 -8.96 23.96 -1.36
CA ASP A 171 -10.17 24.81 -1.34
C ASP A 171 -11.00 24.60 -0.05
N SER A 172 -10.71 25.36 1.00
CA SER A 172 -11.59 25.43 2.19
C SER A 172 -11.58 26.80 2.86
N LYS A 173 -11.54 27.89 2.08
CA LYS A 173 -11.84 29.22 2.62
C LYS A 173 -13.33 29.50 2.48
N LYS A 174 -14.10 29.15 3.52
CA LYS A 174 -15.48 29.66 3.69
C LYS A 174 -15.46 31.20 3.70
N PRO A 175 -16.47 31.86 3.09
CA PRO A 175 -16.52 33.32 3.07
C PRO A 175 -16.63 33.87 4.50
N LYS A 176 -15.82 34.89 4.79
CA LYS A 176 -15.76 35.56 6.08
C LYS A 176 -17.09 36.30 6.32
N LYS A 177 -17.81 35.96 7.40
CA LYS A 177 -19.02 36.68 7.82
C LYS A 177 -18.66 38.06 8.37
N SER A 178 -19.58 39.02 8.26
CA SER A 178 -19.37 40.42 8.67
C SER A 178 -19.11 40.57 10.17
N ASP A 179 -18.38 41.61 10.55
CA ASP A 179 -17.95 41.86 11.94
C ASP A 179 -19.13 42.07 12.91
N GLU A 180 -20.24 42.64 12.44
CA GLU A 180 -21.48 42.78 13.22
C GLU A 180 -22.08 41.44 13.67
N TRP A 181 -21.86 40.36 12.90
CA TRP A 181 -22.33 39.03 13.26
C TRP A 181 -21.59 38.46 14.49
N TYR A 182 -20.34 38.89 14.71
CA TYR A 182 -19.53 38.44 15.86
C TYR A 182 -19.84 39.21 17.14
N LEU A 183 -20.14 40.50 17.02
CA LEU A 183 -20.38 41.39 18.16
C LEU A 183 -21.72 41.10 18.86
N ASN A 184 -22.71 40.59 18.13
CA ASN A 184 -24.07 40.40 18.63
C ASN A 184 -24.39 38.95 19.06
N ARG A 185 -23.38 38.08 19.15
CA ARG A 185 -23.58 36.66 19.46
C ARG A 185 -23.51 36.40 20.96
N GLU A 186 -24.57 35.87 21.54
CA GLU A 186 -24.50 35.30 22.89
C GLU A 186 -23.56 34.09 22.92
N LEU A 187 -22.58 34.14 23.81
CA LEU A 187 -21.58 33.08 23.97
C LEU A 187 -22.26 31.83 24.54
N PRO A 188 -22.17 30.66 23.87
CA PRO A 188 -22.72 29.43 24.43
C PRO A 188 -21.98 29.04 25.70
N LYS A 189 -22.72 28.58 26.71
CA LYS A 189 -22.13 28.08 27.96
C LYS A 189 -21.19 26.90 27.65
N PRO A 190 -20.04 26.81 28.32
CA PRO A 190 -19.03 25.81 27.99
C PRO A 190 -19.57 24.40 28.21
N ILE A 191 -19.62 23.63 27.14
CA ILE A 191 -19.79 22.17 27.18
C ILE A 191 -18.38 21.58 27.15
N LEU A 192 -17.96 20.95 28.24
CA LEU A 192 -16.73 20.15 28.24
C LEU A 192 -16.98 18.90 27.38
N ASN A 193 -16.47 18.92 26.14
CA ASN A 193 -16.48 17.77 25.26
C ASN A 193 -15.05 17.45 24.81
N PRO A 194 -14.40 16.41 25.38
CA PRO A 194 -13.00 16.05 25.14
C PRO A 194 -12.64 15.71 23.69
N LYS A 195 -13.63 15.47 22.83
CA LYS A 195 -13.42 15.01 21.44
C LYS A 195 -13.11 16.13 20.44
N LYS A 196 -13.15 17.40 20.86
CA LYS A 196 -13.07 18.55 19.92
C LYS A 196 -11.71 19.26 19.86
N GLN A 197 -10.72 18.84 20.65
CA GLN A 197 -9.32 19.27 20.49
C GLN A 197 -8.49 18.32 19.60
N ALA A 198 -9.01 17.12 19.30
CA ALA A 198 -8.35 16.13 18.42
C ALA A 198 -8.53 16.45 16.93
N LYS A 199 -8.47 17.74 16.55
CA LYS A 199 -8.77 18.21 15.20
C LYS A 199 -7.75 19.27 14.76
N GLU A 200 -6.53 18.85 14.43
CA GLU A 200 -5.63 19.60 13.55
C GLU A 200 -5.04 18.62 12.51
N HIS A 201 -5.55 18.73 11.28
CA HIS A 201 -5.61 17.71 10.22
C HIS A 201 -4.29 17.40 9.48
N LEU A 202 -3.16 17.27 10.19
CA LEU A 202 -1.92 16.68 9.63
C LEU A 202 -1.32 15.58 10.53
N GLY A 203 -1.65 15.59 11.83
CA GLY A 203 -1.21 14.58 12.79
C GLY A 203 -1.99 13.26 12.68
N ASP A 204 -3.28 13.31 12.30
CA ASP A 204 -4.14 12.12 12.21
C ASP A 204 -3.62 11.09 11.20
N ASP A 205 -3.08 11.55 10.06
CA ASP A 205 -2.53 10.65 9.02
C ASP A 205 -1.24 9.98 9.48
N VAL A 206 -0.37 10.71 10.20
CA VAL A 206 0.87 10.15 10.76
C VAL A 206 0.56 9.17 11.88
N ILE A 207 -0.39 9.50 12.77
CA ILE A 207 -0.87 8.57 13.81
C ILE A 207 -1.44 7.30 13.16
N ALA A 208 -2.31 7.46 12.15
CA ALA A 208 -2.89 6.32 11.45
C ALA A 208 -1.81 5.45 10.79
N LEU A 209 -0.81 6.06 10.15
CA LEU A 209 0.36 5.38 9.61
C LEU A 209 1.13 4.60 10.67
N VAL A 210 1.46 5.24 11.80
CA VAL A 210 2.16 4.61 12.92
C VAL A 210 1.39 3.40 13.45
N LEU A 211 0.08 3.57 13.68
CA LEU A 211 -0.77 2.51 14.18
C LEU A 211 -0.96 1.38 13.16
N ASN A 212 -1.06 1.69 11.87
CA ASN A 212 -1.19 0.70 10.81
C ASN A 212 0.09 -0.15 10.67
N HIS A 213 1.26 0.48 10.76
CA HIS A 213 2.54 -0.23 10.75
C HIS A 213 2.74 -1.08 12.00
N ALA A 214 2.39 -0.57 13.18
CA ALA A 214 2.39 -1.34 14.42
C ALA A 214 1.43 -2.55 14.34
N GLU A 215 0.21 -2.36 13.84
CA GLU A 215 -0.74 -3.46 13.61
C GLU A 215 -0.20 -4.51 12.64
N ALA A 216 0.45 -4.09 11.55
CA ALA A 216 1.03 -4.99 10.56
C ALA A 216 2.17 -5.83 11.14
N LEU A 217 3.05 -5.21 11.92
CA LEU A 217 4.11 -5.91 12.65
C LEU A 217 3.55 -6.92 13.65
N ILE A 218 2.57 -6.50 14.46
CA ILE A 218 1.90 -7.38 15.43
C ILE A 218 1.28 -8.59 14.71
N ALA A 219 0.62 -8.36 13.56
CA ALA A 219 0.01 -9.42 12.77
C ALA A 219 1.06 -10.40 12.21
N ARG A 220 2.17 -9.87 11.68
CA ARG A 220 3.26 -10.65 11.07
C ARG A 220 3.99 -11.51 12.08
N ASP A 221 4.42 -10.91 13.17
CA ASP A 221 5.36 -11.55 14.12
C ASP A 221 4.64 -12.14 15.34
N ASN A 222 3.30 -12.00 15.37
CA ASN A 222 2.43 -12.42 16.45
C ASN A 222 2.89 -11.84 17.81
N GLY A 223 2.95 -10.51 17.82
CA GLY A 223 3.40 -9.68 18.93
C GLY A 223 4.83 -9.17 18.74
N VAL A 224 5.02 -7.89 19.03
CA VAL A 224 6.29 -7.18 18.83
C VAL A 224 6.65 -6.31 20.02
N SER A 225 7.93 -6.17 20.30
CA SER A 225 8.46 -5.27 21.33
C SER A 225 8.29 -3.79 20.93
N LEU A 226 8.37 -2.90 21.92
CA LEU A 226 8.37 -1.46 21.68
C LEU A 226 9.50 -1.02 20.76
N GLU A 227 10.68 -1.61 20.93
CA GLU A 227 11.88 -1.31 20.13
C GLU A 227 11.69 -1.72 18.66
N GLU A 228 11.11 -2.89 18.39
CA GLU A 228 10.77 -3.33 17.03
C GLU A 228 9.77 -2.38 16.37
N ILE A 229 8.78 -1.89 17.12
CA ILE A 229 7.86 -0.85 16.64
C ILE A 229 8.63 0.43 16.32
N HIS A 230 9.47 0.94 17.23
CA HIS A 230 10.24 2.16 16.99
C HIS A 230 11.15 2.05 15.76
N ASN A 231 11.85 0.93 15.60
CA ASN A 231 12.75 0.70 14.48
C ASN A 231 11.99 0.70 13.16
N GLU A 232 10.87 -0.02 13.07
CA GLU A 232 10.03 -0.01 11.88
C GLU A 232 9.46 1.37 11.59
N ILE A 233 8.93 2.08 12.61
CA ILE A 233 8.40 3.43 12.43
C ILE A 233 9.49 4.42 12.03
N ALA A 234 10.71 4.29 12.52
CA ALA A 234 11.83 5.13 12.11
C ALA A 234 12.25 4.86 10.66
N ILE A 235 12.34 3.58 10.26
CA ILE A 235 12.63 3.17 8.89
C ILE A 235 11.53 3.68 7.96
N LYS A 236 10.26 3.40 8.27
CA LYS A 236 9.11 3.83 7.47
C LYS A 236 8.93 5.34 7.49
N GLY A 237 9.24 6.01 8.59
CA GLY A 237 9.22 7.46 8.70
C GLY A 237 10.26 8.13 7.82
N LEU A 238 11.43 7.51 7.67
CA LEU A 238 12.45 7.94 6.73
C LEU A 238 12.04 7.69 5.28
N GLU A 239 11.55 6.48 4.98
CA GLU A 239 11.09 6.08 3.63
C GLU A 239 9.93 6.96 3.14
N LEU A 240 8.91 7.15 4.00
CA LEU A 240 7.68 7.87 3.68
C LEU A 240 7.78 9.38 3.95
N GLY A 241 8.91 9.87 4.47
CA GLY A 241 9.19 11.29 4.68
C GLY A 241 8.44 11.95 5.84
N PHE A 242 7.88 11.18 6.77
CA PHE A 242 7.18 11.72 7.96
C PHE A 242 8.04 11.76 9.22
N LEU A 243 9.31 11.33 9.18
CA LEU A 243 10.18 11.29 10.38
C LEU A 243 10.34 12.66 11.04
N HIS A 244 10.41 13.73 10.25
CA HIS A 244 10.48 15.11 10.76
C HIS A 244 9.21 15.54 11.47
N GLN A 245 8.04 15.12 10.98
CA GLN A 245 6.75 15.39 11.61
C GLN A 245 6.59 14.56 12.88
N LEU A 246 6.98 13.28 12.84
CA LEU A 246 6.99 12.38 13.98
C LEU A 246 7.85 12.93 15.12
N GLY A 247 9.07 13.39 14.83
CA GLY A 247 9.96 13.97 15.84
C GLY A 247 9.51 15.33 16.39
N LYS A 248 8.65 16.07 15.67
CA LYS A 248 8.05 17.32 16.15
C LYS A 248 6.84 17.07 17.04
N ASP A 249 5.97 16.15 16.63
CA ASP A 249 4.68 15.91 17.27
C ASP A 249 4.77 14.86 18.38
N TYR A 250 5.77 13.97 18.31
CA TYR A 250 5.94 12.84 19.22
C TYR A 250 7.41 12.67 19.62
N ALA A 251 7.76 13.15 20.80
CA ALA A 251 9.05 12.83 21.42
C ALA A 251 9.15 11.35 21.85
N ASP A 252 7.99 10.74 22.13
CA ASP A 252 7.86 9.35 22.58
C ASP A 252 6.56 8.73 22.03
N LEU A 253 6.67 7.57 21.38
CA LEU A 253 5.52 6.83 20.85
C LEU A 253 4.87 5.93 21.90
N THR A 254 5.55 5.67 23.03
CA THR A 254 5.07 4.76 24.08
C THR A 254 3.63 5.06 24.54
N PRO A 255 3.24 6.31 24.82
CA PRO A 255 1.86 6.62 25.21
C PRO A 255 0.86 6.26 24.12
N LEU A 256 1.21 6.53 22.85
CA LEU A 256 0.36 6.23 21.70
C LEU A 256 0.18 4.70 21.53
N ILE A 257 1.27 3.94 21.61
CA ILE A 257 1.24 2.47 21.52
C ILE A 257 0.43 1.87 22.67
N ASN A 258 0.63 2.31 23.92
CA ASN A 258 -0.12 1.83 25.09
C ASN A 258 -1.63 2.13 25.02
N ILE A 259 -2.03 3.24 24.40
CA ILE A 259 -3.45 3.56 24.21
C ILE A 259 -4.11 2.58 23.23
N HIS A 260 -3.37 2.09 22.24
CA HIS A 260 -3.92 1.33 21.11
C HIS A 260 -3.69 -0.18 21.17
N PHE A 261 -2.67 -0.64 21.89
CA PHE A 261 -2.29 -2.05 22.00
C PHE A 261 -2.20 -2.50 23.46
N ASP A 262 -2.24 -3.83 23.68
CA ASP A 262 -2.06 -4.42 25.00
C ASP A 262 -0.63 -4.95 25.11
N LEU A 263 0.11 -4.51 26.13
CA LEU A 263 1.42 -5.05 26.48
C LEU A 263 1.24 -6.36 27.27
N ASP A 264 1.83 -7.44 26.77
CA ASP A 264 1.99 -8.67 27.53
C ASP A 264 3.24 -8.57 28.41
N GLU A 265 3.05 -8.34 29.72
CA GLU A 265 4.13 -8.13 30.68
C GLU A 265 5.10 -9.32 30.77
N GLU A 266 4.64 -10.54 30.46
CA GLU A 266 5.47 -11.75 30.50
C GLU A 266 6.45 -11.81 29.32
N SER A 267 5.99 -11.46 28.12
CA SER A 267 6.80 -11.53 26.89
C SER A 267 7.44 -10.21 26.48
N GLY A 268 7.00 -9.08 27.07
CA GLY A 268 7.41 -7.73 26.69
C GLY A 268 6.90 -7.30 25.30
N LYS A 269 5.89 -7.99 24.77
CA LYS A 269 5.36 -7.78 23.42
C LYS A 269 3.98 -7.14 23.44
N TYR A 270 3.76 -6.22 22.51
CA TYR A 270 2.47 -5.62 22.23
C TYR A 270 1.63 -6.51 21.33
N HIS A 271 0.34 -6.58 21.64
CA HIS A 271 -0.67 -7.34 20.92
C HIS A 271 -1.90 -6.47 20.64
N ILE A 272 -2.70 -6.89 19.65
CA ILE A 272 -4.04 -6.33 19.45
C ILE A 272 -4.88 -6.56 20.71
N LYS A 273 -5.59 -5.52 21.14
CA LYS A 273 -6.42 -5.58 22.34
C LYS A 273 -7.44 -6.70 22.27
N LYS A 274 -7.67 -7.37 23.40
CA LYS A 274 -8.60 -8.51 23.43
C LYS A 274 -9.98 -8.11 22.91
N GLY A 275 -10.50 -8.88 21.94
CA GLY A 275 -11.80 -8.63 21.33
C GLY A 275 -11.84 -7.50 20.30
N GLN A 276 -10.71 -6.84 20.01
CA GLN A 276 -10.63 -5.85 18.94
C GLN A 276 -10.20 -6.44 17.61
N LYS A 277 -10.64 -5.78 16.54
CA LYS A 277 -10.26 -6.07 15.16
C LYS A 277 -9.05 -5.25 14.77
N PHE A 278 -8.33 -5.71 13.77
CA PHE A 278 -7.41 -4.84 13.03
C PHE A 278 -8.19 -3.69 12.40
N LYS A 279 -7.69 -2.47 12.59
CA LYS A 279 -8.23 -1.26 11.97
C LYS A 279 -7.69 -1.08 10.56
N SER A 280 -6.44 -1.50 10.33
CA SER A 280 -5.80 -1.45 9.03
C SER A 280 -6.43 -2.44 8.06
N HIS A 281 -7.01 -1.92 6.98
CA HIS A 281 -7.54 -2.72 5.88
C HIS A 281 -6.44 -3.29 4.96
N ALA A 282 -5.22 -2.76 5.06
CA ALA A 282 -4.08 -3.18 4.25
C ALA A 282 -3.50 -4.55 4.68
N ILE A 283 -3.85 -5.03 5.87
CA ILE A 283 -3.37 -6.33 6.36
C ILE A 283 -4.15 -7.45 5.66
N PRO A 284 -3.50 -8.36 4.92
CA PRO A 284 -4.17 -9.44 4.21
C PRO A 284 -5.06 -10.29 5.14
N LEU A 285 -6.19 -10.76 4.62
CA LEU A 285 -7.14 -11.57 5.39
C LEU A 285 -6.48 -12.83 5.99
N GLU A 286 -5.59 -13.46 5.22
CA GLU A 286 -4.81 -14.62 5.64
C GLU A 286 -3.97 -14.32 6.89
N LEU A 287 -3.23 -13.20 6.88
CA LEU A 287 -2.36 -12.83 7.98
C LEU A 287 -3.14 -12.50 9.25
N ARG A 288 -4.26 -11.77 9.11
CA ARG A 288 -5.18 -11.50 10.24
C ARG A 288 -5.75 -12.79 10.82
N THR A 289 -6.12 -13.73 9.95
CA THR A 289 -6.67 -15.03 10.35
C THR A 289 -5.63 -15.84 11.11
N ARG A 290 -4.40 -15.93 10.57
CA ARG A 290 -3.26 -16.59 11.22
C ARG A 290 -2.98 -16.02 12.60
N TYR A 291 -2.97 -14.69 12.73
CA TYR A 291 -2.76 -14.01 14.01
C TYR A 291 -3.81 -14.42 15.05
N PHE A 292 -5.10 -14.30 14.73
CA PHE A 292 -6.17 -14.61 15.68
C PHE A 292 -6.23 -16.10 16.03
N LEU A 293 -5.94 -17.00 15.08
CA LEU A 293 -5.83 -18.43 15.36
C LEU A 293 -4.69 -18.75 16.33
N LEU A 294 -3.50 -18.19 16.12
CA LEU A 294 -2.38 -18.39 17.03
C LEU A 294 -2.68 -17.82 18.41
N SER A 295 -3.27 -16.63 18.48
CA SER A 295 -3.67 -15.99 19.74
C SER A 295 -4.67 -16.86 20.50
N TYR A 296 -5.70 -17.36 19.82
CA TYR A 296 -6.70 -18.26 20.40
C TYR A 296 -6.07 -19.53 20.95
N LEU A 297 -5.27 -20.24 20.16
CA LEU A 297 -4.69 -21.53 20.56
C LEU A 297 -3.69 -21.38 21.71
N ARG A 298 -2.90 -20.30 21.74
CA ARG A 298 -2.01 -19.98 22.87
C ARG A 298 -2.83 -19.66 24.12
N GLY A 299 -3.90 -18.88 23.99
CA GLY A 299 -4.84 -18.60 25.07
C GLY A 299 -5.46 -19.86 25.65
N ALA A 300 -5.97 -20.74 24.78
CA ALA A 300 -6.55 -22.02 25.15
C ALA A 300 -5.53 -22.91 25.88
N LYS A 301 -4.29 -23.00 25.36
CA LYS A 301 -3.19 -23.74 26.01
C LYS A 301 -2.87 -23.18 27.40
N ARG A 302 -2.76 -21.86 27.56
CA ARG A 302 -2.50 -21.20 28.87
C ARG A 302 -3.62 -21.47 29.88
N GLN A 303 -4.87 -21.53 29.42
CA GLN A 303 -6.05 -21.74 30.27
C GLN A 303 -6.38 -23.23 30.48
N GLY A 304 -5.63 -24.15 29.85
CA GLY A 304 -5.96 -25.59 29.87
C GLY A 304 -7.29 -25.93 29.17
N LYS A 305 -7.78 -25.05 28.29
CA LYS A 305 -9.04 -25.24 27.55
C LYS A 305 -8.78 -26.02 26.26
N LYS A 306 -9.66 -26.99 25.96
CA LYS A 306 -9.65 -27.70 24.67
C LYS A 306 -10.14 -26.76 23.55
N ALA A 307 -9.45 -26.79 22.42
CA ALA A 307 -9.76 -25.95 21.26
C ALA A 307 -10.42 -26.78 20.15
N TYR A 308 -11.74 -26.63 19.98
CA TYR A 308 -12.49 -27.29 18.91
C TYR A 308 -12.67 -26.35 17.72
N PHE A 309 -12.76 -26.91 16.52
CA PHE A 309 -12.82 -26.12 15.28
C PHE A 309 -13.99 -25.12 15.26
N ASP A 310 -15.18 -25.56 15.68
CA ASP A 310 -16.35 -24.68 15.71
C ASP A 310 -16.21 -23.57 16.76
N ASP A 311 -15.65 -23.85 17.94
CA ASP A 311 -15.38 -22.84 18.97
C ASP A 311 -14.34 -21.81 18.50
N ILE A 312 -13.31 -22.27 17.78
CA ILE A 312 -12.33 -21.40 17.13
C ILE A 312 -13.04 -20.47 16.15
N CYS A 313 -13.87 -21.02 15.26
CA CYS A 313 -14.61 -20.23 14.27
C CYS A 313 -15.53 -19.20 14.91
N LEU A 314 -16.26 -19.58 15.97
CA LEU A 314 -17.16 -18.70 16.71
C LEU A 314 -16.44 -17.49 17.29
N GLU A 315 -15.21 -17.67 17.80
CA GLU A 315 -14.43 -16.58 18.38
C GLU A 315 -13.80 -15.68 17.32
N ILE A 316 -13.22 -16.26 16.24
CA ILE A 316 -12.40 -15.48 15.31
C ILE A 316 -13.19 -14.82 14.17
N ILE A 317 -14.27 -15.43 13.68
CA ILE A 317 -15.05 -14.90 12.54
C ILE A 317 -15.56 -13.47 12.82
N PRO A 318 -16.12 -13.17 14.01
CA PRO A 318 -16.53 -11.81 14.34
C PRO A 318 -15.40 -10.79 14.21
N LEU A 319 -14.16 -11.18 14.55
CA LEU A 319 -12.97 -10.32 14.52
C LEU A 319 -12.45 -10.07 13.10
N LEU A 320 -12.73 -10.98 12.17
CA LEU A 320 -12.31 -10.91 10.77
C LEU A 320 -13.35 -10.20 9.86
N LYS A 321 -14.57 -10.01 10.34
CA LYS A 321 -15.67 -9.42 9.57
C LYS A 321 -15.45 -7.92 9.33
N ASN A 322 -14.85 -7.60 8.18
CA ASN A 322 -14.68 -6.25 7.62
C ASN A 322 -15.43 -6.16 6.27
N GLY A 323 -16.74 -6.46 6.28
CA GLY A 323 -17.58 -6.46 5.06
C GLY A 323 -17.64 -7.80 4.32
N VAL A 324 -16.63 -8.67 4.47
CA VAL A 324 -16.62 -10.06 3.97
C VAL A 324 -16.47 -11.02 5.14
N SER A 325 -17.26 -12.11 5.13
CA SER A 325 -17.14 -13.18 6.12
C SER A 325 -16.21 -14.27 5.56
N PRO A 326 -15.09 -14.60 6.21
CA PRO A 326 -14.26 -15.72 5.78
C PRO A 326 -15.04 -17.03 5.85
N SER A 327 -14.80 -17.93 4.90
CA SER A 327 -15.41 -19.27 4.93
C SER A 327 -14.75 -20.12 6.01
N LYS A 328 -15.51 -21.10 6.55
CA LYS A 328 -14.93 -22.08 7.48
C LYS A 328 -13.78 -22.86 6.82
N ASP A 329 -13.87 -23.16 5.52
CA ASP A 329 -12.82 -23.91 4.83
C ASP A 329 -11.51 -23.11 4.73
N PHE A 330 -11.59 -21.80 4.46
CA PHE A 330 -10.43 -20.91 4.48
C PHE A 330 -9.77 -20.86 5.87
N ILE A 331 -10.57 -20.77 6.94
CA ILE A 331 -10.05 -20.83 8.31
C ILE A 331 -9.37 -22.18 8.60
N ARG A 332 -9.97 -23.28 8.12
CA ARG A 332 -9.44 -24.64 8.32
C ARG A 332 -8.11 -24.84 7.60
N GLU A 333 -7.95 -24.28 6.41
CA GLU A 333 -6.71 -24.32 5.64
C GLU A 333 -5.56 -23.69 6.44
N ILE A 334 -5.73 -22.44 6.87
CA ILE A 334 -4.72 -21.71 7.66
C ILE A 334 -4.48 -22.40 9.02
N LEU A 335 -5.53 -22.88 9.68
CA LEU A 335 -5.40 -23.61 10.94
C LEU A 335 -4.57 -24.89 10.75
N SER A 336 -4.72 -25.60 9.64
CA SER A 336 -3.97 -26.81 9.32
C SER A 336 -2.48 -26.55 9.06
N GLU A 337 -2.10 -25.33 8.69
CA GLU A 337 -0.69 -24.95 8.58
C GLU A 337 -0.01 -24.85 9.95
N ILE A 338 -0.72 -24.29 10.94
CA ILE A 338 -0.14 -23.92 12.25
C ILE A 338 -0.45 -24.92 13.37
N ALA A 339 -1.46 -25.76 13.19
CA ALA A 339 -1.95 -26.70 14.20
C ALA A 339 -2.29 -28.06 13.58
N THR A 340 -2.39 -29.07 14.43
CA THR A 340 -2.80 -30.43 14.06
C THR A 340 -4.01 -30.84 14.89
N PRO A 341 -5.05 -31.45 14.27
CA PRO A 341 -6.16 -32.00 15.00
C PRO A 341 -5.77 -33.35 15.62
N ASN A 342 -6.14 -33.55 16.87
CA ASN A 342 -6.12 -34.87 17.49
C ASN A 342 -7.29 -35.68 16.91
N LYS A 343 -6.97 -36.75 16.19
CA LYS A 343 -7.96 -37.56 15.45
C LYS A 343 -8.99 -38.26 16.33
N GLU A 344 -8.68 -38.47 17.61
CA GLU A 344 -9.56 -39.16 18.56
C GLU A 344 -10.49 -38.18 19.29
N THR A 345 -9.97 -37.00 19.63
CA THR A 345 -10.70 -36.02 20.47
C THR A 345 -11.27 -34.85 19.68
N GLY A 346 -10.83 -34.62 18.44
CA GLY A 346 -11.20 -33.45 17.63
C GLY A 346 -10.55 -32.13 18.08
N GLU A 347 -9.67 -32.18 19.10
CA GLU A 347 -8.97 -31.02 19.64
C GLU A 347 -7.83 -30.56 18.73
N TRP A 348 -7.73 -29.26 18.47
CA TRP A 348 -6.62 -28.66 17.73
C TRP A 348 -5.49 -28.23 18.67
N LYS A 349 -4.25 -28.59 18.34
CA LYS A 349 -3.05 -28.18 19.06
C LYS A 349 -2.01 -27.59 18.10
N LEU A 350 -1.32 -26.54 18.56
CA LEU A 350 -0.21 -25.94 17.80
C LEU A 350 0.84 -27.01 17.46
N LYS A 351 1.39 -26.95 16.24
CA LYS A 351 2.52 -27.76 15.85
C LYS A 351 3.76 -27.37 16.66
N ASP A 352 4.56 -28.35 17.06
CA ASP A 352 5.84 -28.09 17.71
C ASP A 352 6.84 -27.46 16.71
N LYS A 353 7.68 -26.53 17.18
CA LYS A 353 8.63 -25.74 16.37
C LYS A 353 9.68 -26.57 15.58
N LYS A 354 9.71 -27.90 15.69
CA LYS A 354 10.65 -28.79 14.98
C LYS A 354 10.29 -29.07 13.51
N GLY A 355 9.20 -28.51 12.97
CA GLY A 355 8.70 -28.83 11.62
C GLY A 355 8.79 -27.72 10.57
N ILE A 356 9.45 -26.58 10.82
CA ILE A 356 9.55 -25.45 9.86
C ILE A 356 10.99 -25.31 9.30
N GLN A 357 11.67 -26.44 9.11
CA GLN A 357 12.96 -26.47 8.43
C GLN A 357 12.93 -27.63 7.44
N GLY A 358 12.59 -27.31 6.19
CA GLY A 358 12.59 -28.26 5.08
C GLY A 358 11.55 -27.94 4.02
N SER A 359 11.92 -27.08 3.07
CA SER A 359 11.67 -27.22 1.62
C SER A 359 11.62 -25.86 0.92
N PHE A 360 12.79 -25.29 0.64
CA PHE A 360 13.02 -24.53 -0.59
C PHE A 360 14.43 -24.88 -1.06
N ASP A 361 14.59 -26.14 -1.46
CA ASP A 361 15.54 -26.50 -2.51
C ASP A 361 14.72 -26.57 -3.81
N LEU A 362 14.82 -25.50 -4.61
CA LEU A 362 14.94 -25.45 -6.08
C LEU A 362 14.71 -24.01 -6.56
#